data_AF-A0A8J2TFM1-F1
#
_entry.id   AF-A0A8J2TFM1-F1
#
_cell.length_a   1.000
_cell.length_b   1.000
_cell.length_c   1.000
_cell.angle_alpha   90.00
_cell.angle_beta   90.00
_cell.angle_gamma   90.00
#
_symmetry.space_group_name_H-M   'P 1'
#
loop_
_entity.id
_entity.type
_entity.pdbx_description
1 polymer ?
#
loop_
_entity_poly.entity_id
_entity_poly.type
_entity_poly.pdbx_seq_one_letter_code
_entity_poly.pdbx_strand_id
1 'polypeptide(L)'
;MSTQSPSLVSLQAPKDVSIDEIESELRRIWQAYSSNDDGVSAMRATTFTFIVYEPEATQQLLAALGFYTGPIDGIAGPRTTAAIKSAQKSFGMEVTGLSNDALLKRVQEEFAKAKADGKLESKIVNAYAPDLEGSNIADAIAASNPCRIITLCPTAEEDEGVTAQVSAYCPINKRNHNTLICCEYITLRGTASALERIAGSLSALIIPDLPKFLWWKASPEMDYGLFKRLSEHCDTVIFDSSTFRNPEEDLLKIGQLIEHDIPVADLNWGRIAAWQELTAEAFDPPERRDAAMEIDQITIDYEKGNPAQALMYLGWAASRLQWRPVAYMYEGGDYDVKRVTFTNHENRTIIAELAGIPIADWGAVLGDLISLRLSSTNSQADCCTVLCSETAGCMRMEAGGGAQSCRIQQVTSLADQKTEQLLSHQLQRWGQDVLYAESLKIASLILQLK
;
A
#
# COMPACT_ATOMS: atom_id res chain seq x y z
N MET A 1 -14.66 5.70 20.76
CA MET A 1 -13.72 5.95 21.87
C MET A 1 -12.34 6.14 21.27
N SER A 2 -11.74 7.32 21.43
CA SER A 2 -10.39 7.63 20.92
C SER A 2 -9.37 6.80 21.69
N THR A 3 -8.80 5.78 21.05
CA THR A 3 -7.69 5.00 21.59
C THR A 3 -6.42 5.83 21.48
N GLN A 4 -6.02 6.48 22.57
CA GLN A 4 -4.73 7.19 22.66
C GLN A 4 -3.58 6.19 22.46
N SER A 5 -2.72 6.45 21.48
CA SER A 5 -1.58 5.62 21.10
C SER A 5 -0.42 5.68 22.11
N PRO A 6 0.42 4.63 22.19
CA PRO A 6 1.65 4.64 22.98
C PRO A 6 2.70 5.59 22.37
N SER A 7 3.45 6.30 23.21
CA SER A 7 4.59 7.12 22.78
C SER A 7 5.80 6.23 22.44
N LEU A 8 6.57 6.52 21.37
CA LEU A 8 7.77 5.76 21.05
C LEU A 8 8.99 6.24 21.85
N VAL A 9 9.77 5.30 22.37
CA VAL A 9 11.12 5.54 22.91
C VAL A 9 12.13 5.07 21.89
N SER A 10 13.03 5.98 21.51
CA SER A 10 14.23 5.62 20.77
C SER A 10 15.23 5.00 21.75
N LEU A 11 15.55 3.72 21.57
CA LEU A 11 16.68 3.10 22.27
C LEU A 11 17.99 3.52 21.58
N GLN A 12 17.96 3.59 20.25
CA GLN A 12 19.09 4.01 19.44
C GLN A 12 18.55 4.79 18.24
N ALA A 13 18.91 6.07 18.16
CA ALA A 13 18.69 6.88 16.96
C ALA A 13 19.56 6.35 15.81
N PRO A 14 19.20 6.63 14.53
CA PRO A 14 19.94 6.13 13.37
C PRO A 14 21.44 6.38 13.50
N LYS A 15 22.21 5.30 13.41
CA LYS A 15 23.68 5.30 13.51
C LYS A 15 24.28 4.64 12.28
N ASP A 16 25.23 5.33 11.65
CA ASP A 16 25.99 4.80 10.51
C ASP A 16 26.86 3.63 10.95
N VAL A 17 26.85 2.55 10.16
CA VAL A 17 27.63 1.33 10.38
C VAL A 17 28.14 0.77 9.06
N SER A 18 29.21 -0.02 9.11
CA SER A 18 29.57 -0.85 7.97
C SER A 18 28.61 -2.04 7.84
N ILE A 19 28.42 -2.56 6.63
CA ILE A 19 27.46 -3.64 6.35
C ILE A 19 27.78 -4.90 7.16
N ASP A 20 29.07 -5.24 7.28
CA ASP A 20 29.54 -6.42 8.01
C ASP A 20 29.37 -6.28 9.54
N GLU A 21 29.19 -5.06 10.05
CA GLU A 21 29.03 -4.77 11.47
C GLU A 21 27.57 -4.64 11.92
N ILE A 22 26.58 -4.64 11.01
CA ILE A 22 25.16 -4.44 11.31
C ILE A 22 24.69 -5.35 12.47
N GLU A 23 24.92 -6.65 12.36
CA GLU A 23 24.51 -7.62 13.40
C GLU A 23 25.26 -7.43 14.71
N SER A 24 26.53 -7.01 14.65
CA SER A 24 27.32 -6.75 15.85
C SER A 24 26.80 -5.51 16.59
N GLU A 25 26.45 -4.46 15.85
CA GLU A 25 25.89 -3.24 16.44
C GLU A 25 24.49 -3.47 17.01
N LEU A 26 23.61 -4.20 16.30
CA LEU A 26 22.30 -4.58 16.84
C LEU A 26 22.43 -5.37 18.14
N ARG A 27 23.33 -6.36 18.21
CA ARG A 27 23.61 -7.09 19.46
C ARG A 27 24.08 -6.15 20.58
N ARG A 28 24.93 -5.17 20.28
CA ARG A 28 25.43 -4.20 21.25
C ARG A 28 24.31 -3.34 21.82
N ILE A 29 23.38 -2.87 20.98
CA ILE A 29 22.19 -2.11 21.41
C ILE A 29 21.39 -2.94 22.42
N TRP A 30 21.07 -4.20 22.12
CA TRP A 30 20.29 -5.04 23.04
C TRP A 30 21.02 -5.39 24.34
N GLN A 31 22.33 -5.64 24.27
CA GLN A 31 23.12 -5.92 25.47
C GLN A 31 23.07 -4.74 26.46
N ALA A 32 23.20 -3.50 25.97
CA ALA A 32 23.17 -2.30 26.82
C ALA A 32 21.86 -2.14 27.62
N TYR A 33 20.72 -2.59 27.06
CA TYR A 33 19.40 -2.49 27.71
C TYR A 33 18.98 -3.76 28.47
N SER A 34 19.68 -4.88 28.30
CA SER A 34 19.44 -6.10 29.07
C SER A 34 20.04 -6.06 30.48
N SER A 35 21.04 -5.20 30.71
CA SER A 35 21.84 -5.13 31.95
C SER A 35 21.57 -3.90 32.83
N ASN A 36 20.53 -3.10 32.54
CA ASN A 36 20.21 -1.92 33.33
C ASN A 36 19.41 -2.25 34.61
N ASP A 37 19.88 -1.74 35.75
CA ASP A 37 19.25 -1.83 37.09
C ASP A 37 17.97 -0.96 37.22
N ASP A 38 17.61 -0.18 36.19
CA ASP A 38 16.47 0.76 36.16
C ASP A 38 15.10 0.11 35.89
N GLY A 39 15.01 -1.23 35.92
CA GLY A 39 13.74 -1.97 35.89
C GLY A 39 13.04 -2.09 34.53
N VAL A 40 13.54 -1.44 33.47
CA VAL A 40 13.06 -1.61 32.09
C VAL A 40 13.93 -2.64 31.36
N SER A 41 13.44 -3.86 31.21
CA SER A 41 14.09 -4.90 30.41
C SER A 41 13.53 -4.88 28.99
N ALA A 42 14.39 -4.61 28.01
CA ALA A 42 14.05 -4.70 26.60
C ALA A 42 14.60 -6.03 26.05
N MET A 43 13.74 -6.89 25.52
CA MET A 43 14.13 -8.18 24.97
C MET A 43 14.19 -8.11 23.46
N ARG A 44 15.31 -8.55 22.88
CA ARG A 44 15.40 -8.81 21.44
C ARG A 44 14.49 -9.98 21.10
N ALA A 45 13.31 -9.67 20.59
CA ALA A 45 12.39 -10.65 20.01
C ALA A 45 12.14 -10.26 18.56
N THR A 46 11.85 -11.23 17.70
CA THR A 46 11.45 -10.96 16.32
C THR A 46 10.48 -12.04 15.89
N THR A 47 9.39 -11.63 15.27
CA THR A 47 8.32 -12.51 14.80
C THR A 47 8.30 -12.65 13.28
N PHE A 48 8.81 -11.66 12.55
CA PHE A 48 8.97 -11.66 11.10
C PHE A 48 10.04 -10.65 10.66
N THR A 49 10.51 -10.80 9.42
CA THR A 49 11.33 -9.81 8.72
C THR A 49 10.45 -9.07 7.69
N PHE A 50 10.52 -7.75 7.68
CA PHE A 50 9.81 -6.91 6.72
C PHE A 50 10.80 -6.10 5.89
N ILE A 51 10.88 -6.38 4.59
CA ILE A 51 11.76 -5.72 3.65
C ILE A 51 10.95 -4.67 2.91
N VAL A 52 11.41 -3.43 2.88
CA VAL A 52 10.75 -2.32 2.18
C VAL A 52 11.67 -1.81 1.10
N TYR A 53 11.24 -1.86 -0.16
CA TYR A 53 11.92 -1.15 -1.24
C TYR A 53 11.31 0.24 -1.39
N GLU A 54 12.08 1.26 -1.01
CA GLU A 54 11.65 2.65 -0.97
C GLU A 54 12.44 3.48 -2.01
N PRO A 55 11.94 3.58 -3.26
CA PRO A 55 12.59 4.38 -4.28
C PRO A 55 12.49 5.88 -4.02
N GLU A 56 11.53 6.33 -3.21
CA GLU A 56 11.35 7.73 -2.87
C GLU A 56 12.05 8.07 -1.56
N ALA A 57 13.07 8.91 -1.63
CA ALA A 57 13.83 9.33 -0.45
C ALA A 57 13.08 10.35 0.44
N THR A 58 11.74 10.39 0.44
CA THR A 58 10.94 11.45 1.10
C THR A 58 11.25 11.59 2.59
N GLN A 59 11.05 10.53 3.38
CA GLN A 59 11.34 10.55 4.82
C GLN A 59 12.80 10.92 5.11
N GLN A 60 13.71 10.53 4.23
CA GLN A 60 15.14 10.70 4.36
C GLN A 60 15.57 12.14 4.12
N LEU A 61 15.08 12.72 3.03
CA LEU A 61 15.34 14.11 2.68
C LEU A 61 14.67 15.03 3.70
N LEU A 62 13.46 14.69 4.17
CA LEU A 62 12.80 15.39 5.26
C LEU A 62 13.62 15.29 6.57
N ALA A 63 14.20 14.13 6.88
CA ALA A 63 15.05 13.98 8.07
C ALA A 63 16.33 14.81 7.96
N ALA A 64 17.01 14.75 6.80
CA ALA A 64 18.23 15.50 6.55
C ALA A 64 18.02 17.02 6.57
N LEU A 65 16.82 17.47 6.18
CA LEU A 65 16.39 18.87 6.28
C LEU A 65 15.83 19.25 7.67
N GLY A 66 15.78 18.32 8.62
CA GLY A 66 15.33 18.56 10.00
C GLY A 66 13.80 18.58 10.19
N PHE A 67 13.02 18.17 9.19
CA PHE A 67 11.55 18.09 9.28
C PHE A 67 11.05 16.77 9.88
N TYR A 68 11.88 15.71 9.89
CA TYR A 68 11.47 14.37 10.32
C TYR A 68 12.45 13.77 11.33
N THR A 69 11.94 13.26 12.45
CA THR A 69 12.72 12.66 13.55
C THR A 69 12.30 11.21 13.86
N GLY A 70 11.39 10.65 13.06
CA GLY A 70 10.93 9.27 13.20
C GLY A 70 11.85 8.24 12.53
N PRO A 71 11.54 6.94 12.65
CA PRO A 71 12.22 5.89 11.91
C PRO A 71 12.03 6.07 10.39
N ILE A 72 13.08 5.76 9.61
CA ILE A 72 13.00 5.73 8.14
C ILE A 72 12.58 4.31 7.74
N ASP A 73 11.27 4.10 7.64
CA ASP A 73 10.63 2.80 7.42
C ASP A 73 9.88 2.70 6.08
N GLY A 74 9.85 3.78 5.28
CA GLY A 74 9.15 3.87 4.00
C GLY A 74 7.62 3.92 4.12
N ILE A 75 7.07 3.91 5.34
CA ILE A 75 5.63 4.00 5.61
C ILE A 75 5.24 5.47 5.78
N ALA A 76 4.43 6.00 4.87
CA ALA A 76 3.95 7.39 4.91
C ALA A 76 2.83 7.59 5.97
N GLY A 77 3.15 7.39 7.25
CA GLY A 77 2.21 7.55 8.36
C GLY A 77 2.05 9.02 8.83
N PRO A 78 1.29 9.24 9.92
CA PRO A 78 0.98 10.58 10.44
C PRO A 78 2.20 11.45 10.75
N ARG A 79 3.32 10.85 11.17
CA ARG A 79 4.60 11.57 11.37
C ARG A 79 5.18 12.08 10.05
N THR A 80 5.14 11.25 9.00
CA THR A 80 5.56 11.65 7.65
C THR A 80 4.61 12.73 7.12
N THR A 81 3.29 12.58 7.27
CA THR A 81 2.31 13.62 6.92
C THR A 81 2.58 14.94 7.66
N ALA A 82 2.87 14.90 8.96
CA ALA A 82 3.18 16.09 9.74
C ALA A 82 4.49 16.75 9.29
N ALA A 83 5.52 15.95 9.00
CA ALA A 83 6.78 16.43 8.44
C ALA A 83 6.58 17.06 7.05
N ILE A 84 5.75 16.46 6.21
CA ILE A 84 5.35 17.00 4.90
C ILE A 84 4.62 18.34 5.07
N LYS A 85 3.63 18.43 5.96
CA LYS A 85 2.91 19.69 6.22
C LYS A 85 3.87 20.79 6.70
N SER A 86 4.81 20.44 7.57
CA SER A 86 5.85 21.35 8.06
C SER A 86 6.76 21.84 6.93
N ALA A 87 7.23 20.91 6.08
CA ALA A 87 8.06 21.21 4.94
C ALA A 87 7.32 22.08 3.91
N GLN A 88 6.09 21.71 3.53
CA GLN A 88 5.23 22.49 2.63
C GLN A 88 5.06 23.92 3.13
N LYS A 89 4.74 24.10 4.42
CA LYS A 89 4.64 25.41 5.05
C LYS A 89 5.95 26.18 4.99
N SER A 90 7.08 25.53 5.29
CA SER A 90 8.41 26.15 5.23
C SER A 90 8.82 26.54 3.81
N PHE A 91 8.36 25.80 2.80
CA PHE A 91 8.67 26.04 1.39
C PHE A 91 7.68 26.99 0.70
N GLY A 92 6.64 27.45 1.39
CA GLY A 92 5.59 28.31 0.84
C GLY A 92 4.66 27.59 -0.14
N MET A 93 4.51 26.28 0.00
CA MET A 93 3.60 25.45 -0.79
C MET A 93 2.23 25.34 -0.12
N GLU A 94 1.23 24.90 -0.87
CA GLU A 94 -0.06 24.51 -0.29
C GLU A 94 0.11 23.36 0.70
N VAL A 95 -0.52 23.48 1.88
CA VAL A 95 -0.34 22.53 3.00
C VAL A 95 -1.35 21.40 2.89
N THR A 96 -1.10 20.48 1.96
CA THR A 96 -1.95 19.31 1.73
C THR A 96 -1.61 18.15 2.67
N GLY A 97 -0.35 18.05 3.10
CA GLY A 97 0.16 16.87 3.81
C GLY A 97 0.43 15.65 2.94
N LEU A 98 0.24 15.77 1.62
CA LEU A 98 0.46 14.70 0.65
C LEU A 98 1.86 14.82 0.02
N SER A 99 2.51 13.67 -0.20
CA SER A 99 3.76 13.58 -0.95
C SER A 99 3.44 13.50 -2.44
N ASN A 100 3.60 14.60 -3.17
CA ASN A 100 3.44 14.65 -4.62
C ASN A 100 4.77 14.99 -5.31
N ASP A 101 4.83 14.84 -6.63
CA ASP A 101 6.03 15.13 -7.43
C ASP A 101 6.58 16.55 -7.22
N ALA A 102 5.68 17.53 -7.04
CA ALA A 102 6.05 18.91 -6.79
C ALA A 102 6.79 19.06 -5.45
N LEU A 103 6.31 18.42 -4.39
CA LEU A 103 6.97 18.41 -3.08
C LEU A 103 8.30 17.67 -3.15
N LEU A 104 8.33 16.48 -3.76
CA LEU A 104 9.54 15.68 -3.91
C LEU A 104 10.66 16.47 -4.59
N LYS A 105 10.34 17.11 -5.71
CA LYS A 105 11.28 17.97 -6.43
C LYS A 105 11.76 19.13 -5.56
N ARG A 106 10.85 19.81 -4.88
CA ARG A 106 11.18 20.93 -3.98
C ARG A 106 12.12 20.51 -2.85
N VAL A 107 11.83 19.36 -2.22
CA VAL A 107 12.62 18.77 -1.14
C VAL A 107 14.03 18.40 -1.63
N GLN A 108 14.14 17.80 -2.83
CA GLN A 108 15.43 17.48 -3.46
C GLN A 108 16.26 18.73 -3.74
N GLU A 109 15.63 19.79 -4.26
CA GLU A 109 16.29 21.08 -4.52
C GLU A 109 16.82 21.72 -3.23
N GLU A 110 16.04 21.73 -2.16
CA GLU A 110 16.48 22.27 -0.86
C GLU A 110 17.57 21.41 -0.22
N PHE A 111 17.49 20.09 -0.36
CA PHE A 111 18.55 19.19 0.09
C PHE A 111 19.86 19.44 -0.65
N ALA A 112 19.82 19.58 -1.99
CA ALA A 112 21.00 19.89 -2.80
C ALA A 112 21.62 21.24 -2.39
N LYS A 113 20.81 22.26 -2.14
CA LYS A 113 21.29 23.57 -1.63
C LYS A 113 21.90 23.44 -0.23
N ALA A 114 21.26 22.72 0.69
CA ALA A 114 21.77 22.50 2.04
C ALA A 114 23.10 21.73 2.02
N LYS A 115 23.24 20.74 1.12
CA LYS A 115 24.49 19.99 0.87
C LYS A 115 25.59 20.91 0.36
N ALA A 116 25.30 21.75 -0.64
CA ALA A 116 26.26 22.70 -1.21
C ALA A 116 26.71 23.77 -0.20
N ASP A 117 25.80 24.24 0.67
CA ASP A 117 26.07 25.23 1.71
C ASP A 117 26.82 24.64 2.93
N GLY A 118 27.06 23.32 2.97
CA GLY A 118 27.64 22.64 4.15
C GLY A 118 26.74 22.69 5.39
N LYS A 119 25.44 22.96 5.22
CA LYS A 119 24.44 23.10 6.30
C LYS A 119 23.76 21.78 6.69
N LEU A 120 24.11 20.68 6.02
CA LEU A 120 23.76 19.33 6.45
C LEU A 120 24.61 18.96 7.68
N GLU A 121 24.32 19.59 8.83
CA GLU A 121 24.90 19.19 10.11
C GLU A 121 24.13 17.99 10.67
N SER A 122 24.85 17.03 11.25
CA SER A 122 24.34 15.93 12.09
C SER A 122 23.76 16.42 13.43
N LYS A 123 23.00 17.50 13.41
CA LYS A 123 22.27 17.96 14.58
C LYS A 123 21.10 17.01 14.80
N ILE A 124 21.34 16.05 15.69
CA ILE A 124 20.30 15.44 16.53
C ILE A 124 19.64 16.61 17.26
N VAL A 125 18.63 17.22 16.64
CA VAL A 125 17.84 18.26 17.30
C VAL A 125 16.93 17.54 18.28
N ASN A 126 17.23 17.74 19.56
CA ASN A 126 16.31 17.46 20.66
C ASN A 126 14.92 18.04 20.35
N ALA A 127 13.91 17.18 20.46
CA ALA A 127 12.49 17.48 20.56
C ALA A 127 11.83 18.18 19.36
N TYR A 128 11.24 17.36 18.48
CA TYR A 128 9.92 17.69 17.96
C TYR A 128 8.88 16.97 18.84
N ALA A 129 8.18 17.73 19.68
CA ALA A 129 6.92 17.31 20.28
C ALA A 129 5.81 18.08 19.53
N PRO A 130 4.98 17.34 18.78
CA PRO A 130 3.59 17.30 19.17
C PRO A 130 3.19 15.85 19.39
N ASP A 131 3.04 15.48 20.66
CA ASP A 131 1.93 14.62 21.01
C ASP A 131 0.64 15.33 20.55
N LEU A 132 -0.31 14.54 20.02
CA LEU A 132 -1.66 14.88 19.51
C LEU A 132 -1.73 15.08 17.99
N GLU A 133 -1.84 13.99 17.22
CA GLU A 133 -3.09 13.29 16.91
C GLU A 133 -2.84 12.09 15.97
N GLY A 134 -3.37 10.92 16.33
CA GLY A 134 -3.73 9.85 15.38
C GLY A 134 -2.68 8.76 15.10
N SER A 135 -2.99 7.54 15.53
CA SER A 135 -2.67 6.23 14.91
C SER A 135 -1.36 6.08 14.12
N ASN A 136 -0.27 5.73 14.80
CA ASN A 136 0.97 5.29 14.15
C ASN A 136 0.90 3.80 13.81
N ILE A 137 1.39 3.41 12.62
CA ILE A 137 1.34 2.02 12.15
C ILE A 137 2.69 1.34 12.03
N ALA A 138 3.78 2.07 11.82
CA ALA A 138 5.07 1.55 12.26
C ALA A 138 4.98 1.16 13.75
N ASP A 139 4.27 1.95 14.55
CA ASP A 139 3.95 1.64 15.94
C ASP A 139 2.85 0.58 16.08
N ALA A 140 1.86 0.47 15.21
CA ALA A 140 0.85 -0.60 15.31
C ALA A 140 1.41 -1.97 14.91
N ILE A 141 2.26 -2.02 13.89
CA ILE A 141 3.05 -3.18 13.47
C ILE A 141 4.01 -3.56 14.62
N ALA A 142 4.81 -2.59 15.10
CA ALA A 142 5.75 -2.79 16.21
C ALA A 142 5.08 -3.09 17.56
N ALA A 143 3.89 -2.53 17.83
CA ALA A 143 3.14 -2.79 19.06
C ALA A 143 2.37 -4.10 19.00
N SER A 144 2.06 -4.61 17.81
CA SER A 144 1.41 -5.91 17.65
C SER A 144 2.44 -7.03 17.76
N ASN A 145 3.61 -6.89 17.12
CA ASN A 145 4.68 -7.87 17.23
C ASN A 145 6.07 -7.23 17.03
N PRO A 146 7.08 -7.66 17.78
CA PRO A 146 8.45 -7.21 17.54
C PRO A 146 8.93 -7.76 16.18
N CYS A 147 9.53 -6.91 15.36
CA CYS A 147 9.96 -7.26 14.01
C CYS A 147 11.30 -6.62 13.63
N ARG A 148 11.90 -7.13 12.55
CA ARG A 148 13.04 -6.51 11.89
C ARG A 148 12.58 -5.88 10.59
N ILE A 149 12.84 -4.59 10.42
CA ILE A 149 12.52 -3.83 9.21
C ILE A 149 13.82 -3.53 8.46
N ILE A 150 13.90 -3.92 7.20
CA ILE A 150 15.04 -3.66 6.31
C ILE A 150 14.56 -2.76 5.17
N THR A 151 14.95 -1.50 5.19
CA THR A 151 14.59 -0.52 4.15
C THR A 151 15.72 -0.41 3.13
N LEU A 152 15.43 -0.74 1.88
CA LEU A 152 16.32 -0.61 0.72
C LEU A 152 15.99 0.69 -0.02
N CYS A 153 16.97 1.57 -0.14
CA CYS A 153 16.77 2.91 -0.70
C CYS A 153 17.72 3.13 -1.88
N PRO A 154 17.28 2.88 -3.13
CA PRO A 154 18.08 3.12 -4.31
C PRO A 154 18.41 4.61 -4.44
N THR A 155 19.64 4.92 -4.85
CA THR A 155 20.09 6.28 -5.17
C THR A 155 20.39 6.42 -6.66
N ALA A 156 20.21 7.63 -7.19
CA ALA A 156 20.57 7.99 -8.56
C ALA A 156 21.97 8.62 -8.66
N GLU A 157 22.72 8.67 -7.55
CA GLU A 157 24.08 9.21 -7.49
C GLU A 157 25.09 8.22 -8.09
N GLU A 158 26.38 8.61 -8.14
CA GLU A 158 27.45 7.70 -8.56
C GLU A 158 27.55 6.49 -7.60
N ASP A 159 28.00 5.36 -8.14
CA ASP A 159 28.13 4.13 -7.37
C ASP A 159 29.35 4.17 -6.43
N GLU A 160 29.15 4.69 -5.22
CA GLU A 160 30.13 4.70 -4.14
C GLU A 160 29.99 3.48 -3.19
N GLY A 161 29.20 2.48 -3.58
CA GLY A 161 28.87 1.32 -2.75
C GLY A 161 27.58 1.51 -1.94
N VAL A 162 27.39 0.66 -0.92
CA VAL A 162 26.21 0.70 -0.06
C VAL A 162 26.58 1.24 1.32
N THR A 163 25.82 2.23 1.79
CA THR A 163 25.87 2.73 3.18
C THR A 163 24.77 2.09 4.00
N ALA A 164 25.03 1.88 5.30
CA ALA A 164 24.09 1.24 6.21
C ALA A 164 23.88 2.07 7.49
N GLN A 165 22.63 2.09 7.95
CA GLN A 165 22.24 2.68 9.23
C GLN A 165 21.43 1.68 10.04
N VAL A 166 21.63 1.67 11.36
CA VAL A 166 20.83 0.86 12.29
C VAL A 166 20.18 1.74 13.35
N SER A 167 18.96 1.38 13.75
CA SER A 167 18.22 2.00 14.84
C SER A 167 17.29 1.01 15.53
N ALA A 168 16.84 1.35 16.74
CA ALA A 168 15.92 0.53 17.52
C ALA A 168 14.91 1.41 18.26
N TYR A 169 13.63 1.07 18.13
CA TYR A 169 12.52 1.82 18.72
C TYR A 169 11.55 0.89 19.45
N CYS A 170 10.97 1.38 20.54
CA CYS A 170 10.01 0.65 21.35
C CYS A 170 8.76 1.50 21.64
N PRO A 171 7.52 1.01 21.44
CA PRO A 171 6.33 1.69 21.89
C PRO A 171 6.17 1.57 23.42
N ILE A 172 5.92 2.69 24.10
CA ILE A 172 5.60 2.74 25.53
C ILE A 172 4.15 2.32 25.73
N ASN A 173 3.93 1.05 26.06
CA ASN A 173 2.59 0.59 26.41
C ASN A 173 2.27 1.00 27.86
N LYS A 174 1.47 2.06 28.07
CA LYS A 174 1.10 2.58 29.41
C LYS A 174 0.36 1.58 30.32
N ARG A 175 0.05 0.37 29.84
CA ARG A 175 -0.68 -0.68 30.59
C ARG A 175 0.22 -1.75 31.22
N ASN A 176 1.47 -1.93 30.77
CA ASN A 176 2.41 -2.91 31.33
C ASN A 176 3.80 -2.28 31.49
N HIS A 177 4.28 -2.16 32.73
CA HIS A 177 5.42 -1.30 33.06
C HIS A 177 6.82 -1.92 32.88
N ASN A 178 6.97 -3.22 32.60
CA ASN A 178 8.27 -3.89 32.73
C ASN A 178 8.85 -4.55 31.47
N THR A 179 8.14 -4.57 30.34
CA THR A 179 8.65 -5.20 29.11
C THR A 179 8.24 -4.39 27.87
N LEU A 180 9.24 -3.87 27.16
CA LEU A 180 9.04 -3.14 25.91
C LEU A 180 9.12 -4.12 24.73
N ILE A 181 8.11 -4.09 23.86
CA ILE A 181 8.17 -4.71 22.54
C ILE A 181 8.92 -3.75 21.64
N CYS A 182 9.89 -4.20 20.86
CA CYS A 182 10.74 -3.29 20.12
C CYS A 182 11.05 -3.83 18.73
N CYS A 183 11.34 -2.93 17.80
CA CYS A 183 11.71 -3.28 16.43
C CYS A 183 13.11 -2.81 16.10
N GLU A 184 13.81 -3.60 15.30
CA GLU A 184 15.09 -3.26 14.71
C GLU A 184 14.85 -2.67 13.32
N TYR A 185 15.52 -1.57 13.02
CA TYR A 185 15.44 -0.90 11.73
C TYR A 185 16.82 -0.85 11.11
N ILE A 186 16.93 -1.38 9.90
CA ILE A 186 18.16 -1.41 9.09
C ILE A 186 17.86 -0.67 7.80
N THR A 187 18.58 0.41 7.52
CA THR A 187 18.42 1.18 6.28
C THR A 187 19.67 1.02 5.44
N LEU A 188 19.51 0.57 4.19
CA LEU A 188 20.58 0.34 3.24
C LEU A 188 20.39 1.25 2.03
N ARG A 189 21.44 2.00 1.66
CA ARG A 189 21.38 2.98 0.56
C ARG A 189 22.51 2.76 -0.41
N GLY A 190 22.21 2.81 -1.69
CA GLY A 190 23.20 2.76 -2.76
C GLY A 190 22.50 2.74 -4.10
N THR A 191 23.27 2.74 -5.19
CA THR A 191 22.68 2.60 -6.52
C THR A 191 21.95 1.26 -6.66
N ALA A 192 21.06 1.15 -7.64
CA ALA A 192 20.34 -0.10 -7.93
C ALA A 192 21.32 -1.29 -8.08
N SER A 193 22.44 -1.08 -8.78
CA SER A 193 23.52 -2.06 -8.95
C SER A 193 24.24 -2.39 -7.64
N ALA A 194 24.48 -1.39 -6.78
CA ALA A 194 25.12 -1.60 -5.49
C ALA A 194 24.26 -2.45 -4.55
N LEU A 195 22.95 -2.16 -4.50
CA LEU A 195 21.99 -2.92 -3.72
C LEU A 195 21.85 -4.37 -4.22
N GLU A 196 21.89 -4.59 -5.54
CA GLU A 196 21.88 -5.93 -6.12
C GLU A 196 23.12 -6.75 -5.73
N ARG A 197 24.31 -6.14 -5.71
CA ARG A 197 25.55 -6.81 -5.28
C ARG A 197 25.47 -7.33 -3.84
N ILE A 198 24.84 -6.56 -2.94
CA ILE A 198 24.70 -6.95 -1.53
C ILE A 198 23.47 -7.81 -1.26
N ALA A 199 22.63 -8.09 -2.26
CA ALA A 199 21.41 -8.86 -2.03
C ALA A 199 21.68 -10.31 -1.62
N GLY A 200 22.88 -10.85 -1.88
CA GLY A 200 23.34 -12.10 -1.26
C GLY A 200 23.56 -11.95 0.26
N SER A 201 24.16 -10.84 0.69
CA SER A 201 24.38 -10.52 2.11
C SER A 201 23.10 -10.14 2.87
N LEU A 202 22.04 -9.69 2.17
CA LEU A 202 20.73 -9.47 2.79
C LEU A 202 20.18 -10.74 3.46
N SER A 203 20.50 -11.92 2.92
CA SER A 203 20.11 -13.19 3.54
C SER A 203 20.62 -13.36 4.97
N ALA A 204 21.78 -12.77 5.31
CA ALA A 204 22.33 -12.80 6.66
C ALA A 204 21.59 -11.86 7.64
N LEU A 205 20.88 -10.86 7.10
CA LEU A 205 20.04 -9.95 7.87
C LEU A 205 18.60 -10.46 8.00
N ILE A 206 18.20 -11.45 7.20
CA ILE A 206 16.92 -12.12 7.33
C ILE A 206 17.02 -13.17 8.44
N ILE A 207 16.02 -13.19 9.33
CA ILE A 207 16.00 -14.16 10.42
C ILE A 207 15.46 -15.49 9.88
N PRO A 208 16.21 -16.61 10.01
CA PRO A 208 15.78 -17.92 9.52
C PRO A 208 14.46 -18.37 10.17
N ASP A 209 13.69 -19.17 9.44
CA ASP A 209 12.44 -19.80 9.87
C ASP A 209 11.29 -18.86 10.29
N LEU A 210 11.47 -17.54 10.18
CA LEU A 210 10.41 -16.56 10.38
C LEU A 210 9.76 -16.14 9.04
N PRO A 211 8.50 -15.68 9.08
CA PRO A 211 7.86 -15.04 7.95
C PRO A 211 8.67 -13.84 7.43
N LYS A 212 8.68 -13.68 6.11
CA LYS A 212 9.42 -12.66 5.35
C LYS A 212 8.44 -11.98 4.41
N PHE A 213 8.26 -10.68 4.58
CA PHE A 213 7.37 -9.88 3.74
C PHE A 213 8.20 -8.88 2.96
N LEU A 214 7.92 -8.73 1.67
CA LEU A 214 8.54 -7.72 0.81
C LEU A 214 7.48 -6.69 0.40
N TRP A 215 7.61 -5.44 0.83
CA TRP A 215 6.81 -4.34 0.28
C TRP A 215 7.58 -3.64 -0.84
N TRP A 216 7.10 -3.80 -2.06
CA TRP A 216 7.75 -3.29 -3.26
C TRP A 216 7.02 -2.07 -3.81
N LYS A 217 7.60 -0.87 -3.64
CA LYS A 217 7.00 0.42 -4.05
C LYS A 217 7.44 0.89 -5.44
N ALA A 218 7.72 -0.04 -6.34
CA ALA A 218 8.12 0.24 -7.72
C ALA A 218 7.43 -0.74 -8.70
N SER A 219 7.69 -0.59 -10.00
CA SER A 219 7.19 -1.56 -10.99
C SER A 219 7.79 -2.96 -10.70
N PRO A 220 6.98 -4.04 -10.78
CA PRO A 220 7.44 -5.41 -10.57
C PRO A 220 8.19 -5.95 -11.80
N GLU A 221 9.43 -5.53 -11.99
CA GLU A 221 10.27 -5.96 -13.11
C GLU A 221 11.03 -7.25 -12.80
N MET A 222 10.63 -8.38 -13.40
CA MET A 222 11.29 -9.69 -13.19
C MET A 222 12.72 -9.77 -13.71
N ASP A 223 13.08 -8.88 -14.64
CA ASP A 223 14.46 -8.75 -15.14
C ASP A 223 15.36 -7.96 -14.19
N TYR A 224 14.77 -7.26 -13.21
CA TYR A 224 15.55 -6.57 -12.18
C TYR A 224 16.03 -7.58 -11.13
N GLY A 225 17.34 -7.86 -11.13
CA GLY A 225 17.93 -8.94 -10.34
C GLY A 225 17.71 -8.83 -8.83
N LEU A 226 17.66 -7.60 -8.28
CA LEU A 226 17.29 -7.37 -6.88
C LEU A 226 15.85 -7.81 -6.60
N PHE A 227 14.90 -7.36 -7.41
CA PHE A 227 13.49 -7.70 -7.26
C PHE A 227 13.29 -9.21 -7.34
N LYS A 228 13.79 -9.84 -8.41
CA LYS A 228 13.70 -11.29 -8.62
C LYS A 228 14.22 -12.09 -7.42
N ARG A 229 15.40 -11.72 -6.91
CA ARG A 229 15.98 -12.43 -5.75
C ARG A 229 15.10 -12.27 -4.51
N LEU A 230 14.61 -11.05 -4.23
CA LEU A 230 13.80 -10.82 -3.05
C LEU A 230 12.42 -11.46 -3.15
N SER A 231 11.76 -11.41 -4.31
CA SER A 231 10.43 -11.98 -4.53
C SER A 231 10.44 -13.51 -4.40
N GLU A 232 11.49 -14.19 -4.86
CA GLU A 232 11.65 -15.64 -4.74
C GLU A 232 11.92 -16.11 -3.30
N HIS A 233 12.42 -15.24 -2.42
CA HIS A 233 12.83 -15.59 -1.04
C HIS A 233 11.89 -15.06 0.05
N CYS A 234 10.88 -14.26 -0.30
CA CYS A 234 9.88 -13.75 0.63
C CYS A 234 8.60 -14.59 0.57
N ASP A 235 7.95 -14.75 1.72
CA ASP A 235 6.70 -15.52 1.84
C ASP A 235 5.50 -14.77 1.22
N THR A 236 5.59 -13.45 1.10
CA THR A 236 4.61 -12.62 0.36
C THR A 236 5.25 -11.34 -0.15
N VAL A 237 4.97 -11.00 -1.41
CA VAL A 237 5.28 -9.70 -2.00
C VAL A 237 4.03 -8.81 -1.97
N ILE A 238 4.15 -7.64 -1.36
CA ILE A 238 3.09 -6.67 -1.16
C ILE A 238 3.30 -5.52 -2.14
N PHE A 239 2.24 -5.17 -2.87
CA PHE A 239 2.17 -3.98 -3.70
C PHE A 239 1.06 -3.06 -3.20
N ASP A 240 1.14 -1.78 -3.57
CA ASP A 240 0.00 -0.88 -3.52
C ASP A 240 -0.25 -0.36 -4.93
N SER A 241 -1.14 -1.01 -5.68
CA SER A 241 -1.37 -0.66 -7.10
C SER A 241 -1.95 0.74 -7.30
N SER A 242 -2.42 1.41 -6.24
CA SER A 242 -2.77 2.84 -6.29
C SER A 242 -1.59 3.74 -6.62
N THR A 243 -0.36 3.29 -6.33
CA THR A 243 0.89 4.02 -6.56
C THR A 243 1.55 3.71 -7.91
N PHE A 244 0.92 2.86 -8.74
CA PHE A 244 1.46 2.46 -10.02
C PHE A 244 1.49 3.62 -11.01
N ARG A 245 2.65 3.78 -11.67
CA ARG A 245 2.83 4.78 -12.73
C ARG A 245 2.19 4.34 -14.04
N ASN A 246 2.24 3.03 -14.33
CA ASN A 246 1.60 2.43 -15.49
C ASN A 246 0.65 1.31 -15.03
N PRO A 247 -0.52 1.62 -14.44
CA PRO A 247 -1.34 0.65 -13.72
C PRO A 247 -1.71 -0.60 -14.53
N GLU A 248 -2.06 -0.44 -15.81
CA GLU A 248 -2.42 -1.57 -16.68
C GLU A 248 -1.23 -2.50 -16.96
N GLU A 249 -0.05 -1.94 -17.24
CA GLU A 249 1.17 -2.73 -17.49
C GLU A 249 1.66 -3.40 -16.20
N ASP A 250 1.64 -2.66 -15.09
CA ASP A 250 2.09 -3.16 -13.80
C ASP A 250 1.14 -4.24 -13.24
N LEU A 251 -0.18 -4.14 -13.46
CA LEU A 251 -1.13 -5.21 -13.14
C LEU A 251 -0.91 -6.47 -13.98
N LEU A 252 -0.56 -6.34 -15.27
CA LEU A 252 -0.17 -7.48 -16.10
C LEU A 252 1.07 -8.18 -15.55
N LYS A 253 2.07 -7.41 -15.11
CA LYS A 253 3.28 -7.95 -14.47
C LYS A 253 2.93 -8.65 -13.16
N ILE A 254 2.04 -8.10 -12.31
CA ILE A 254 1.57 -8.84 -11.12
C ILE A 254 0.91 -10.16 -11.53
N GLY A 255 0.04 -10.15 -12.56
CA GLY A 255 -0.57 -11.38 -13.07
C GLY A 255 0.47 -12.45 -13.43
N GLN A 256 1.57 -12.04 -14.07
CA GLN A 256 2.70 -12.93 -14.35
C GLN A 256 3.38 -13.45 -13.08
N LEU A 257 3.54 -12.64 -12.02
CA LEU A 257 4.07 -13.12 -10.74
C LEU A 257 3.22 -14.25 -10.16
N ILE A 258 1.90 -14.08 -10.18
CA ILE A 258 0.95 -15.08 -9.69
C ILE A 258 1.03 -16.37 -10.52
N GLU A 259 1.19 -16.27 -11.85
CA GLU A 259 1.39 -17.43 -12.73
C GLU A 259 2.70 -18.18 -12.46
N HIS A 260 3.71 -17.51 -11.90
CA HIS A 260 4.98 -18.10 -11.47
C HIS A 260 4.98 -18.54 -10.00
N ASP A 261 3.79 -18.71 -9.40
CA ASP A 261 3.60 -19.13 -8.01
C ASP A 261 4.27 -18.19 -6.97
N ILE A 262 4.51 -16.93 -7.32
CA ILE A 262 4.97 -15.91 -6.36
C ILE A 262 3.76 -15.44 -5.56
N PRO A 263 3.76 -15.56 -4.21
CA PRO A 263 2.64 -15.10 -3.40
C PRO A 263 2.58 -13.57 -3.40
N VAL A 264 1.50 -13.01 -3.92
CA VAL A 264 1.30 -11.56 -4.02
C VAL A 264 0.09 -11.12 -3.19
N ALA A 265 0.22 -9.98 -2.52
CA ALA A 265 -0.87 -9.21 -1.94
C ALA A 265 -0.85 -7.78 -2.50
N ASP A 266 -2.03 -7.21 -2.73
CA ASP A 266 -2.19 -5.82 -3.15
C ASP A 266 -3.07 -5.08 -2.13
N LEU A 267 -2.58 -3.96 -1.59
CA LEU A 267 -3.34 -3.17 -0.63
C LEU A 267 -4.60 -2.56 -1.28
N ASN A 268 -4.55 -2.27 -2.57
CA ASN A 268 -5.67 -1.72 -3.30
C ASN A 268 -6.80 -2.75 -3.53
N TRP A 269 -6.49 -4.05 -3.46
CA TRP A 269 -7.50 -5.12 -3.38
C TRP A 269 -8.31 -5.03 -2.07
N GLY A 270 -7.64 -4.72 -0.96
CA GLY A 270 -8.31 -4.48 0.32
C GLY A 270 -9.27 -3.29 0.26
N ARG A 271 -8.90 -2.21 -0.44
CA ARG A 271 -9.72 -0.99 -0.58
C ARG A 271 -11.06 -1.25 -1.28
N ILE A 272 -11.10 -2.19 -2.22
CA ILE A 272 -12.33 -2.54 -2.94
C ILE A 272 -13.17 -3.59 -2.21
N ALA A 273 -12.74 -4.12 -1.06
CA ALA A 273 -13.46 -5.18 -0.35
C ALA A 273 -14.91 -4.79 -0.02
N ALA A 274 -15.14 -3.56 0.44
CA ALA A 274 -16.48 -3.09 0.77
C ALA A 274 -17.40 -3.00 -0.47
N TRP A 275 -16.86 -2.68 -1.64
CA TRP A 275 -17.59 -2.69 -2.91
C TRP A 275 -17.99 -4.11 -3.33
N GLN A 276 -17.09 -5.07 -3.13
CA GLN A 276 -17.34 -6.49 -3.39
C GLN A 276 -18.39 -7.06 -2.44
N GLU A 277 -18.25 -6.79 -1.14
CA GLU A 277 -19.17 -7.23 -0.09
C GLU A 277 -20.59 -6.69 -0.32
N LEU A 278 -20.75 -5.38 -0.54
CA LEU A 278 -22.07 -4.80 -0.82
C LEU A 278 -22.70 -5.36 -2.09
N THR A 279 -21.89 -5.58 -3.13
CA THR A 279 -22.40 -6.16 -4.37
C THR A 279 -22.84 -7.61 -4.18
N ALA A 280 -22.07 -8.41 -3.45
CA ALA A 280 -22.45 -9.78 -3.12
C ALA A 280 -23.71 -9.82 -2.24
N GLU A 281 -23.78 -8.99 -1.20
CA GLU A 281 -24.91 -8.86 -0.28
C GLU A 281 -26.22 -8.53 -1.04
N ALA A 282 -26.13 -7.76 -2.13
CA ALA A 282 -27.27 -7.46 -2.99
C ALA A 282 -27.96 -8.73 -3.53
N PHE A 283 -27.22 -9.81 -3.77
CA PHE A 283 -27.70 -11.05 -4.37
C PHE A 283 -27.70 -12.25 -3.41
N ASP A 284 -27.34 -12.05 -2.14
CA ASP A 284 -27.38 -13.08 -1.10
C ASP A 284 -28.80 -13.64 -0.85
N PRO A 285 -29.89 -12.82 -0.82
CA PRO A 285 -31.25 -13.31 -0.63
C PRO A 285 -31.64 -14.33 -1.71
N PRO A 286 -32.22 -15.50 -1.35
CA PRO A 286 -32.56 -16.55 -2.31
C PRO A 286 -33.42 -16.08 -3.49
N GLU A 287 -34.36 -15.15 -3.25
CA GLU A 287 -35.22 -14.58 -4.29
C GLU A 287 -34.50 -13.65 -5.28
N ARG A 288 -33.28 -13.19 -4.98
CA ARG A 288 -32.49 -12.28 -5.83
C ARG A 288 -31.29 -12.97 -6.46
N ARG A 289 -30.87 -14.12 -5.94
CA ARG A 289 -29.65 -14.82 -6.37
C ARG A 289 -29.59 -15.08 -7.87
N ASP A 290 -30.71 -15.50 -8.46
CA ASP A 290 -30.78 -15.79 -9.90
C ASP A 290 -30.65 -14.52 -10.76
N ALA A 291 -31.01 -13.34 -10.22
CA ALA A 291 -30.88 -12.07 -10.94
C ALA A 291 -29.41 -11.68 -11.19
N ALA A 292 -28.45 -12.22 -10.43
CA ALA A 292 -27.03 -12.01 -10.68
C ALA A 292 -26.60 -12.58 -12.04
N MET A 293 -27.21 -13.70 -12.45
CA MET A 293 -26.91 -14.36 -13.73
C MET A 293 -27.53 -13.64 -14.93
N GLU A 294 -28.50 -12.74 -14.67
CA GLU A 294 -29.15 -11.93 -15.70
C GLU A 294 -28.36 -10.67 -16.06
N ILE A 295 -27.33 -10.31 -15.28
CA ILE A 295 -26.51 -9.13 -15.54
C ILE A 295 -25.81 -9.28 -16.90
N ASP A 296 -26.05 -8.32 -17.80
CA ASP A 296 -25.41 -8.24 -19.11
C ASP A 296 -24.76 -6.88 -19.39
N GLN A 297 -24.85 -5.95 -18.44
CA GLN A 297 -24.23 -4.65 -18.50
C GLN A 297 -23.64 -4.28 -17.14
N ILE A 298 -22.40 -3.81 -17.15
CA ILE A 298 -21.71 -3.26 -15.99
C ILE A 298 -21.07 -1.92 -16.34
N THR A 299 -21.33 -0.89 -15.55
CA THR A 299 -20.64 0.41 -15.65
C THR A 299 -19.87 0.66 -14.36
N ILE A 300 -18.61 1.03 -14.47
CA ILE A 300 -17.72 1.34 -13.34
C ILE A 300 -17.15 2.73 -13.57
N ASP A 301 -17.54 3.65 -12.71
CA ASP A 301 -16.97 4.98 -12.64
C ASP A 301 -15.88 4.99 -11.58
N TYR A 302 -14.69 5.46 -11.93
CA TYR A 302 -13.55 5.57 -11.02
C TYR A 302 -12.88 6.92 -11.18
N GLU A 303 -12.10 7.36 -10.20
CA GLU A 303 -11.38 8.62 -10.30
C GLU A 303 -10.35 8.58 -11.44
N LYS A 304 -10.38 9.59 -12.31
CA LYS A 304 -9.49 9.64 -13.47
C LYS A 304 -8.03 9.68 -13.04
N GLY A 305 -7.26 8.69 -13.47
CA GLY A 305 -5.81 8.60 -13.25
C GLY A 305 -5.33 7.16 -13.16
N ASN A 306 -5.89 6.38 -12.23
CA ASN A 306 -5.47 5.00 -11.99
C ASN A 306 -6.65 4.01 -12.10
N PRO A 307 -6.74 3.18 -13.17
CA PRO A 307 -7.83 2.23 -13.35
C PRO A 307 -7.70 0.94 -12.53
N ALA A 308 -6.71 0.80 -11.64
CA ALA A 308 -6.41 -0.48 -10.99
C ALA A 308 -7.58 -1.05 -10.20
N GLN A 309 -8.26 -0.23 -9.39
CA GLN A 309 -9.45 -0.68 -8.64
C GLN A 309 -10.57 -1.14 -9.58
N ALA A 310 -10.85 -0.36 -10.63
CA ALA A 310 -11.89 -0.69 -11.62
C ALA A 310 -11.61 -2.01 -12.34
N LEU A 311 -10.36 -2.23 -12.75
CA LEU A 311 -9.93 -3.47 -13.41
C LEU A 311 -9.98 -4.68 -12.48
N MET A 312 -9.51 -4.53 -11.23
CA MET A 312 -9.58 -5.60 -10.23
C MET A 312 -11.01 -5.96 -9.86
N TYR A 313 -11.88 -4.95 -9.69
CA TYR A 313 -13.30 -5.16 -9.42
C TYR A 313 -14.00 -5.85 -10.60
N LEU A 314 -13.76 -5.39 -11.84
CA LEU A 314 -14.30 -6.03 -13.04
C LEU A 314 -13.81 -7.48 -13.16
N GLY A 315 -12.52 -7.72 -12.89
CA GLY A 315 -11.93 -9.05 -12.84
C GLY A 315 -12.61 -9.96 -11.81
N TRP A 316 -12.90 -9.43 -10.62
CA TRP A 316 -13.65 -10.14 -9.58
C TRP A 316 -15.06 -10.51 -10.02
N ALA A 317 -15.84 -9.53 -10.49
CA ALA A 317 -17.22 -9.74 -10.93
C ALA A 317 -17.28 -10.77 -12.07
N ALA A 318 -16.42 -10.62 -13.08
CA ALA A 318 -16.31 -11.55 -14.19
C ALA A 318 -15.88 -12.95 -13.74
N SER A 319 -14.96 -13.05 -12.78
CA SER A 319 -14.52 -14.33 -12.22
C SER A 319 -15.66 -15.05 -11.49
N ARG A 320 -16.45 -14.33 -10.67
CA ARG A 320 -17.58 -14.93 -9.93
C ARG A 320 -18.76 -15.30 -10.84
N LEU A 321 -19.04 -14.49 -11.86
CA LEU A 321 -20.14 -14.71 -12.81
C LEU A 321 -19.73 -15.55 -14.04
N GLN A 322 -18.51 -16.09 -14.04
CA GLN A 322 -17.96 -16.95 -15.09
C GLN A 322 -18.00 -16.31 -16.48
N TRP A 323 -17.65 -15.02 -16.54
CA TRP A 323 -17.53 -14.27 -17.77
C TRP A 323 -16.13 -14.43 -18.35
N ARG A 324 -16.05 -14.67 -19.65
CA ARG A 324 -14.80 -14.73 -20.40
C ARG A 324 -14.66 -13.47 -21.27
N PRO A 325 -13.59 -12.69 -21.12
CA PRO A 325 -13.36 -11.51 -21.96
C PRO A 325 -13.07 -11.96 -23.40
N VAL A 326 -13.63 -11.23 -24.37
CA VAL A 326 -13.52 -11.53 -25.81
C VAL A 326 -13.09 -10.34 -26.66
N ALA A 327 -13.32 -9.11 -26.19
CA ALA A 327 -12.84 -7.90 -26.86
C ALA A 327 -12.56 -6.78 -25.86
N TYR A 328 -11.58 -5.95 -26.18
CA TYR A 328 -11.24 -4.72 -25.48
C TYR A 328 -11.22 -3.56 -26.47
N MET A 329 -11.76 -2.42 -26.08
CA MET A 329 -11.76 -1.21 -26.90
C MET A 329 -11.54 0.02 -26.03
N TYR A 330 -10.58 0.86 -26.42
CA TYR A 330 -10.36 2.16 -25.81
C TYR A 330 -11.02 3.23 -26.67
N GLU A 331 -12.06 3.88 -26.15
CA GLU A 331 -12.80 4.94 -26.84
C GLU A 331 -12.22 6.33 -26.55
N GLY A 332 -11.44 6.46 -25.47
CA GLY A 332 -10.83 7.72 -25.07
C GLY A 332 -11.87 8.76 -24.63
N GLY A 333 -11.68 10.00 -25.06
CA GLY A 333 -12.53 11.14 -24.68
C GLY A 333 -12.21 11.70 -23.29
N ASP A 334 -13.05 12.61 -22.81
CA ASP A 334 -12.82 13.30 -21.52
C ASP A 334 -12.80 12.34 -20.32
N TYR A 335 -13.41 11.16 -20.47
CA TYR A 335 -13.52 10.13 -19.42
C TYR A 335 -12.63 8.89 -19.65
N ASP A 336 -11.74 8.90 -20.66
CA ASP A 336 -10.84 7.76 -20.98
C ASP A 336 -11.56 6.40 -21.01
N VAL A 337 -12.72 6.35 -21.68
CA VAL A 337 -13.67 5.24 -21.61
C VAL A 337 -13.05 3.96 -22.18
N LYS A 338 -13.16 2.87 -21.41
CA LYS A 338 -12.76 1.52 -21.82
C LYS A 338 -13.99 0.64 -21.88
N ARG A 339 -14.20 -0.03 -23.01
CA ARG A 339 -15.27 -1.00 -23.19
C ARG A 339 -14.69 -2.40 -23.31
N VAL A 340 -15.15 -3.30 -22.45
CA VAL A 340 -14.76 -4.71 -22.46
C VAL A 340 -15.98 -5.55 -22.75
N THR A 341 -15.88 -6.42 -23.75
CA THR A 341 -16.96 -7.36 -24.08
C THR A 341 -16.61 -8.73 -23.52
N PHE A 342 -17.57 -9.37 -22.87
CA PHE A 342 -17.46 -10.73 -22.35
C PHE A 342 -18.53 -11.64 -22.94
N THR A 343 -18.31 -12.95 -22.78
CA THR A 343 -19.33 -13.99 -22.99
C THR A 343 -19.44 -14.85 -21.74
N ASN A 344 -20.65 -15.26 -21.38
CA ASN A 344 -20.87 -16.26 -20.32
C ASN A 344 -20.93 -17.69 -20.90
N HIS A 345 -21.19 -18.68 -20.05
CA HIS A 345 -21.32 -20.09 -20.44
C HIS A 345 -22.49 -20.39 -21.39
N GLU A 346 -23.48 -19.49 -21.48
CA GLU A 346 -24.63 -19.57 -22.40
C GLU A 346 -24.41 -18.80 -23.71
N ASN A 347 -23.19 -18.27 -23.93
CA ASN A 347 -22.84 -17.36 -25.04
C ASN A 347 -23.65 -16.05 -25.06
N ARG A 348 -24.22 -15.62 -23.92
CA ARG A 348 -24.78 -14.27 -23.77
C ARG A 348 -23.63 -13.27 -23.77
N THR A 349 -23.80 -12.19 -24.51
CA THR A 349 -22.85 -11.07 -24.52
C THR A 349 -23.06 -10.19 -23.29
N ILE A 350 -21.98 -9.84 -22.61
CA ILE A 350 -21.95 -8.89 -21.50
C ILE A 350 -21.05 -7.72 -21.88
N ILE A 351 -21.49 -6.50 -21.61
CA ILE A 351 -20.75 -5.28 -21.91
C ILE A 351 -20.34 -4.61 -20.60
N ALA A 352 -19.04 -4.42 -20.41
CA ALA A 352 -18.49 -3.61 -19.34
C ALA A 352 -17.98 -2.27 -19.87
N GLU A 353 -18.27 -1.21 -19.14
CA GLU A 353 -17.76 0.14 -19.39
C GLU A 353 -17.01 0.63 -18.15
N LEU A 354 -15.76 1.05 -18.31
CA LEU A 354 -14.96 1.70 -17.28
C LEU A 354 -14.73 3.16 -17.68
N ALA A 355 -15.15 4.10 -16.85
CA ALA A 355 -15.03 5.54 -17.10
C ALA A 355 -14.22 6.22 -15.99
N GLY A 356 -13.14 6.91 -16.37
CA GLY A 356 -12.33 7.74 -15.49
C GLY A 356 -12.93 9.13 -15.34
N ILE A 357 -13.60 9.39 -14.22
CA ILE A 357 -14.28 10.66 -13.95
C ILE A 357 -13.26 11.70 -13.46
N PRO A 358 -13.12 12.84 -14.15
CA PRO A 358 -12.26 13.91 -13.67
C PRO A 358 -12.89 14.57 -12.43
N ILE A 359 -12.19 14.47 -11.31
CA ILE A 359 -12.57 15.14 -10.06
C ILE A 359 -11.58 16.24 -9.72
N ALA A 360 -12.02 17.25 -8.97
CA ALA A 360 -11.21 18.43 -8.66
C ALA A 360 -10.18 18.19 -7.56
N ASP A 361 -10.46 17.27 -6.64
CA ASP A 361 -9.59 16.90 -5.51
C ASP A 361 -9.53 15.38 -5.45
N TRP A 362 -8.39 14.80 -5.86
CA TRP A 362 -8.15 13.38 -5.64
C TRP A 362 -8.03 13.16 -4.14
N GLY A 363 -8.75 12.16 -3.63
CA GLY A 363 -8.64 11.76 -2.23
C GLY A 363 -7.21 11.33 -1.87
N ALA A 364 -7.07 10.63 -0.75
CA ALA A 364 -5.76 10.11 -0.34
C ALA A 364 -5.19 9.04 -1.31
N VAL A 365 -6.05 8.44 -2.15
CA VAL A 365 -5.74 7.31 -3.03
C VAL A 365 -6.23 7.65 -4.42
N LEU A 366 -5.34 7.68 -5.41
CA LEU A 366 -5.72 7.94 -6.80
C LEU A 366 -6.44 6.73 -7.39
N GLY A 367 -7.58 6.97 -8.06
CA GLY A 367 -8.28 5.94 -8.81
C GLY A 367 -9.34 5.19 -8.01
N ASP A 368 -9.85 5.80 -6.94
CA ASP A 368 -10.91 5.19 -6.15
C ASP A 368 -12.18 4.96 -6.99
N LEU A 369 -12.92 3.90 -6.66
CA LEU A 369 -14.24 3.67 -7.26
C LEU A 369 -15.23 4.75 -6.79
N ILE A 370 -16.00 5.28 -7.73
CA ILE A 370 -17.04 6.30 -7.50
C ILE A 370 -18.42 5.65 -7.57
N SER A 371 -18.64 4.82 -8.59
CA SER A 371 -19.97 4.30 -8.89
C SER A 371 -19.89 2.96 -9.61
N LEU A 372 -20.85 2.08 -9.32
CA LEU A 372 -21.03 0.79 -9.97
C LEU A 372 -22.49 0.63 -10.36
N ARG A 373 -22.74 0.31 -11.62
CA ARG A 373 -24.08 -0.01 -12.11
C ARG A 373 -24.08 -1.39 -12.72
N LEU A 374 -24.92 -2.28 -12.20
CA LEU A 374 -25.21 -3.57 -12.79
C LEU A 374 -26.61 -3.49 -13.40
N SER A 375 -26.76 -3.83 -14.67
CA SER A 375 -28.03 -3.83 -15.38
C SER A 375 -28.20 -5.06 -16.27
N SER A 376 -29.45 -5.29 -16.66
CA SER A 376 -29.84 -6.37 -17.55
C SER A 376 -30.77 -5.84 -18.64
N THR A 377 -30.64 -6.34 -19.85
CA THR A 377 -31.66 -6.17 -20.89
C THR A 377 -32.98 -6.88 -20.56
N ASN A 378 -32.95 -7.83 -19.62
CA ASN A 378 -34.16 -8.44 -19.07
C ASN A 378 -34.85 -7.47 -18.11
N SER A 379 -35.91 -6.82 -18.56
CA SER A 379 -36.68 -5.85 -17.76
C SER A 379 -37.30 -6.39 -16.46
N GLN A 380 -37.39 -7.72 -16.31
CA GLN A 380 -37.89 -8.38 -15.11
C GLN A 380 -36.77 -8.73 -14.12
N ALA A 381 -35.50 -8.64 -14.52
CA ALA A 381 -34.38 -8.90 -13.65
C ALA A 381 -34.19 -7.75 -12.65
N ASP A 382 -34.03 -8.10 -11.38
CA ASP A 382 -33.82 -7.16 -10.28
C ASP A 382 -32.33 -6.88 -10.08
N CYS A 383 -31.77 -6.03 -10.96
CA CYS A 383 -30.37 -5.64 -10.92
C CYS A 383 -30.11 -4.55 -9.88
N CYS A 384 -28.84 -4.24 -9.62
CA CYS A 384 -28.46 -3.27 -8.59
C CYS A 384 -27.49 -2.21 -9.08
N THR A 385 -27.59 -1.02 -8.49
CA THR A 385 -26.61 0.06 -8.62
C THR A 385 -26.03 0.33 -7.24
N VAL A 386 -24.72 0.43 -7.13
CA VAL A 386 -24.01 0.85 -5.92
C VAL A 386 -23.35 2.19 -6.23
N LEU A 387 -23.61 3.21 -5.43
CA LEU A 387 -23.11 4.57 -5.64
C LEU A 387 -22.31 5.00 -4.41
N CYS A 388 -21.18 5.67 -4.58
CA CYS A 388 -20.52 6.37 -3.49
C CYS A 388 -20.93 7.85 -3.49
N SER A 389 -21.16 8.42 -2.30
CA SER A 389 -21.40 9.85 -2.11
C SER A 389 -20.11 10.53 -1.62
N GLU A 390 -19.58 11.44 -2.44
CA GLU A 390 -18.40 12.28 -2.13
C GLU A 390 -18.57 13.12 -0.85
N THR A 391 -19.81 13.46 -0.46
CA THR A 391 -20.06 14.40 0.65
C THR A 391 -19.94 13.76 2.04
N ALA A 392 -19.97 12.42 2.12
CA ALA A 392 -19.96 11.71 3.41
C ALA A 392 -19.09 10.45 3.43
N GLY A 393 -18.43 10.08 2.33
CA GLY A 393 -17.69 8.80 2.24
C GLY A 393 -18.62 7.61 2.48
N CYS A 394 -19.87 7.69 2.02
CA CYS A 394 -20.87 6.65 2.22
C CYS A 394 -21.23 6.01 0.89
N MET A 395 -21.25 4.67 0.85
CA MET A 395 -21.82 3.93 -0.26
C MET A 395 -23.31 3.74 -0.03
N ARG A 396 -24.11 4.05 -1.05
CA ARG A 396 -25.53 3.74 -1.14
C ARG A 396 -25.74 2.67 -2.19
N MET A 397 -26.21 1.52 -1.77
CA MET A 397 -26.74 0.50 -2.68
C MET A 397 -28.22 0.77 -2.95
N GLU A 398 -28.59 0.75 -4.22
CA GLU A 398 -29.96 0.82 -4.72
C GLU A 398 -30.23 -0.40 -5.60
N ALA A 399 -31.12 -1.28 -5.17
CA ALA A 399 -31.57 -2.42 -5.97
C ALA A 399 -32.94 -2.15 -6.61
N GLY A 400 -33.08 -2.44 -7.91
CA GLY A 400 -34.36 -2.35 -8.60
C GLY A 400 -34.35 -2.88 -10.03
N GLY A 401 -35.33 -3.74 -10.34
CA GLY A 401 -35.78 -4.09 -11.69
C GLY A 401 -37.08 -3.37 -12.07
N GLY A 402 -37.30 -3.16 -13.37
CA GLY A 402 -38.55 -2.64 -13.95
C GLY A 402 -39.03 -1.27 -13.43
N ALA A 403 -38.59 -0.19 -14.10
CA ALA A 403 -39.08 1.20 -14.11
C ALA A 403 -39.42 1.96 -12.80
N GLN A 404 -39.92 1.38 -11.69
CA GLN A 404 -40.41 2.20 -10.55
C GLN A 404 -40.35 1.58 -9.14
N SER A 405 -39.67 0.45 -8.86
CA SER A 405 -39.55 -0.03 -7.47
C SER A 405 -38.11 -0.26 -7.04
N CYS A 406 -37.52 0.72 -6.36
CA CYS A 406 -36.34 0.49 -5.53
C CYS A 406 -36.81 -0.28 -4.29
N ARG A 407 -36.44 -1.57 -4.19
CA ARG A 407 -36.93 -2.45 -3.11
C ARG A 407 -36.06 -2.38 -1.87
N ILE A 408 -34.79 -2.04 -2.02
CA ILE A 408 -33.80 -2.05 -0.93
C ILE A 408 -32.84 -0.88 -1.12
N GLN A 409 -32.60 -0.15 -0.02
CA GLN A 409 -31.55 0.85 0.09
C GLN A 409 -30.70 0.53 1.31
N GLN A 410 -29.39 0.44 1.11
CA GLN A 410 -28.44 0.20 2.19
C GLN A 410 -27.34 1.25 2.10
N VAL A 411 -26.95 1.77 3.27
CA VAL A 411 -25.88 2.77 3.37
C VAL A 411 -24.78 2.21 4.27
N THR A 412 -23.57 2.13 3.74
CA THR A 412 -22.37 1.71 4.46
C THR A 412 -21.35 2.84 4.44
N SER A 413 -20.69 3.09 5.57
CA SER A 413 -19.56 4.02 5.64
C SER A 413 -18.34 3.35 5.00
N LEU A 414 -17.73 4.03 4.02
CA LEU A 414 -16.34 3.81 3.67
C LEU A 414 -15.50 4.57 4.70
N ALA A 415 -14.87 3.85 5.61
CA ALA A 415 -13.74 4.45 6.32
C ALA A 415 -12.57 4.49 5.31
N ASP A 416 -11.92 5.64 5.16
CA ASP A 416 -10.69 5.76 4.36
C ASP A 416 -9.70 4.66 4.78
N GLN A 417 -9.53 3.67 3.91
CA GLN A 417 -8.61 2.56 4.17
C GLN A 417 -7.20 3.03 3.82
N LYS A 418 -6.56 3.64 4.81
CA LYS A 418 -5.20 4.13 4.69
C LYS A 418 -4.25 2.96 4.41
N THR A 419 -3.25 3.21 3.55
CA THR A 419 -2.20 2.25 3.17
C THR A 419 -1.63 1.55 4.40
N GLU A 420 -1.37 2.31 5.46
CA GLU A 420 -0.80 1.76 6.66
C GLU A 420 -1.72 0.69 7.31
N GLN A 421 -3.03 0.93 7.42
CA GLN A 421 -3.94 0.01 8.12
C GLN A 421 -4.04 -1.32 7.38
N LEU A 422 -4.11 -1.22 6.05
CA LEU A 422 -4.11 -2.36 5.15
C LEU A 422 -2.82 -3.17 5.26
N LEU A 423 -1.67 -2.49 5.29
CA LEU A 423 -0.38 -3.13 5.46
C LEU A 423 -0.31 -3.88 6.81
N SER A 424 -0.78 -3.28 7.89
CA SER A 424 -0.81 -3.94 9.21
C SER A 424 -1.68 -5.19 9.22
N HIS A 425 -2.84 -5.17 8.52
CA HIS A 425 -3.68 -6.35 8.39
C HIS A 425 -3.01 -7.42 7.52
N GLN A 426 -2.32 -7.02 6.44
CA GLN A 426 -1.65 -7.95 5.55
C GLN A 426 -0.50 -8.69 6.24
N LEU A 427 0.28 -8.01 7.09
CA LEU A 427 1.37 -8.62 7.85
C LEU A 427 0.90 -9.65 8.90
N GLN A 428 -0.39 -9.66 9.24
CA GLN A 428 -1.00 -10.64 10.14
C GLN A 428 -1.62 -11.84 9.40
N ARG A 429 -1.64 -11.81 8.07
CA ARG A 429 -2.19 -12.88 7.23
C ARG A 429 -1.06 -13.74 6.67
N TRP A 430 -1.32 -15.04 6.58
CA TRP A 430 -0.41 -16.00 5.94
C TRP A 430 -1.13 -16.68 4.77
N GLY A 431 -0.39 -16.85 3.67
CA GLY A 431 -0.87 -17.52 2.47
C GLY A 431 -1.40 -16.56 1.40
N GLN A 432 -1.77 -17.14 0.27
CA GLN A 432 -2.24 -16.44 -0.91
C GLN A 432 -3.75 -16.19 -0.84
N ASP A 433 -4.18 -14.99 -1.22
CA ASP A 433 -5.60 -14.70 -1.43
C ASP A 433 -6.05 -15.30 -2.77
N VAL A 434 -6.81 -16.40 -2.70
CA VAL A 434 -7.32 -17.12 -3.87
C VAL A 434 -8.28 -16.24 -4.68
N LEU A 435 -9.12 -15.43 -4.01
CA LEU A 435 -10.04 -14.54 -4.71
C LEU A 435 -9.28 -13.47 -5.49
N TYR A 436 -8.21 -12.92 -4.89
CA TYR A 436 -7.34 -11.97 -5.57
C TYR A 436 -6.70 -12.60 -6.82
N ALA A 437 -6.10 -13.79 -6.69
CA ALA A 437 -5.45 -14.49 -7.79
C ALA A 437 -6.42 -14.82 -8.94
N GLU A 438 -7.61 -15.34 -8.63
CA GLU A 438 -8.64 -15.65 -9.63
C GLU A 438 -9.19 -14.40 -10.33
N SER A 439 -9.32 -13.29 -9.59
CA SER A 439 -9.80 -12.01 -10.12
C SER A 439 -8.77 -11.35 -11.02
N LEU A 440 -7.50 -11.35 -10.58
CA LEU A 440 -6.40 -10.77 -11.33
C LEU A 440 -6.14 -11.56 -12.63
N LYS A 441 -6.31 -12.89 -12.61
CA LYS A 441 -6.24 -13.69 -13.85
C LYS A 441 -7.22 -13.19 -14.92
N ILE A 442 -8.46 -12.87 -14.54
CA ILE A 442 -9.42 -12.30 -15.49
C ILE A 442 -9.00 -10.88 -15.91
N ALA A 443 -8.56 -10.04 -14.96
CA ALA A 443 -8.04 -8.71 -15.28
C ALA A 443 -6.86 -8.76 -16.27
N SER A 444 -5.94 -9.71 -16.12
CA SER A 444 -4.83 -9.93 -17.05
C SER A 444 -5.34 -10.36 -18.43
N LEU A 445 -6.33 -11.25 -18.52
CA LEU A 445 -6.95 -11.63 -19.79
C LEU A 445 -7.63 -10.44 -20.48
N ILE A 446 -8.27 -9.55 -19.73
CA ILE A 446 -8.84 -8.31 -20.28
C ILE A 446 -7.73 -7.44 -20.87
N LEU A 447 -6.66 -7.22 -20.11
CA LEU A 447 -5.55 -6.35 -20.50
C LEU A 447 -4.72 -6.91 -21.65
N GLN A 448 -4.66 -8.24 -21.83
CA GLN A 448 -4.04 -8.90 -22.98
C GLN A 448 -4.81 -8.73 -24.31
N LEU A 449 -6.08 -8.31 -24.25
CA LEU A 449 -6.88 -8.02 -25.45
C LEU A 449 -6.69 -6.59 -26.00
N LYS A 450 -6.03 -5.72 -25.23
CA LYS A 450 -5.65 -4.36 -25.63
C LYS A 450 -4.55 -4.42 -26.68
#